data_AF-A0A0Q6CR32-F1
#
_entry.id   AF-A0A0Q6CR32-F1
#
_cell.length_a   1.000
_cell.length_b   1.000
_cell.length_c   1.000
_cell.angle_alpha   90.00
_cell.angle_beta   90.00
_cell.angle_gamma   90.00
#
_symmetry.space_group_name_H-M   'P 1'
#
loop_
_entity.id
_entity.type
_entity.pdbx_description
1 polymer ?
#
loop_
_entity_poly.entity_id
_entity_poly.type
_entity_poly.pdbx_seq_one_letter_code
_entity_poly.pdbx_strand_id
1 'polypeptide(L)'
;MVDLARALVAMHASNEIVLYSTTLTAQIPRSHAGHAFRQFQRSMYLFELIRLAAMWDGYGSDRESIPTVVKLIDDRAVIEAVLNRMREREAQPPHLHIVGEEDLDPATAQEIRELFGHGQKRISEERVEAARAGMQRAIQRCREIAASAKVEALRDLRDRAIAHNLDLPEPAEGEETESDRWRYGGETDLLSETIELVEELNKAINSTSFDWDEAKGQSRRNAEELWTNCQFSIPSRS
;
A
#
# COMPACT_ATOMS: atom_id res chain seq x y z
N MET A 1 -0.85 -8.96 0.39
CA MET A 1 -0.26 -7.62 0.15
C MET A 1 -1.29 -6.49 0.09
N VAL A 2 -2.27 -6.48 -0.83
CA VAL A 2 -3.29 -5.39 -0.89
C VAL A 2 -3.98 -5.21 0.46
N ASP A 3 -4.39 -6.31 1.09
CA ASP A 3 -5.02 -6.25 2.42
C ASP A 3 -4.09 -5.71 3.51
N LEU A 4 -2.78 -5.99 3.41
CA LEU A 4 -1.77 -5.43 4.32
C LEU A 4 -1.66 -3.90 4.14
N ALA A 5 -1.66 -3.42 2.89
CA ALA A 5 -1.68 -1.99 2.60
C ALA A 5 -2.98 -1.33 3.07
N ARG A 6 -4.15 -1.97 2.91
CA ARG A 6 -5.44 -1.48 3.44
C ARG A 6 -5.44 -1.41 4.96
N ALA A 7 -4.91 -2.42 5.63
CA ALA A 7 -4.78 -2.42 7.09
C ALA A 7 -3.86 -1.29 7.57
N LEU A 8 -2.76 -1.04 6.85
CA LEU A 8 -1.86 0.11 7.10
C LEU A 8 -2.58 1.45 6.91
N VAL A 9 -3.38 1.62 5.85
CA VAL A 9 -4.20 2.83 5.64
C VAL A 9 -5.16 3.07 6.81
N ALA A 10 -5.84 2.02 7.28
CA ALA A 10 -6.78 2.14 8.40
C ALA A 10 -6.08 2.53 9.71
N MET A 11 -4.91 1.94 9.97
CA MET A 11 -4.08 2.26 11.12
C MET A 11 -3.51 3.68 11.03
N HIS A 12 -3.00 4.09 9.86
CA HIS A 12 -2.48 5.43 9.63
C HIS A 12 -3.52 6.49 9.92
N ALA A 13 -4.75 6.32 9.42
CA ALA A 13 -5.86 7.25 9.67
C ALA A 13 -6.17 7.40 11.17
N SER A 14 -6.05 6.32 11.95
CA SER A 14 -6.18 6.40 13.41
C SER A 14 -5.00 7.15 14.05
N ASN A 15 -3.78 6.85 13.61
CA ASN A 15 -2.56 7.45 14.12
C ASN A 15 -2.47 8.95 13.80
N GLU A 16 -3.00 9.39 12.66
CA GLU A 16 -3.08 10.82 12.32
C GLU A 16 -3.80 11.62 13.42
N ILE A 17 -4.90 11.10 13.96
CA ILE A 17 -5.66 11.75 15.03
C ILE A 17 -4.93 11.61 16.37
N VAL A 18 -4.45 10.40 16.68
CA VAL A 18 -3.85 10.11 17.99
C VAL A 18 -2.51 10.82 18.19
N LEU A 19 -1.70 10.95 17.15
CA LEU A 19 -0.34 11.47 17.20
C LEU A 19 -0.24 12.94 16.82
N TYR A 20 -0.95 13.35 15.75
CA TYR A 20 -0.75 14.66 15.14
C TYR A 20 -1.87 15.66 15.45
N SER A 21 -2.90 15.25 16.18
CA SER A 21 -4.00 16.14 16.59
C SER A 21 -4.00 16.41 18.10
N THR A 22 -4.65 17.50 18.49
CA THR A 22 -4.86 17.85 19.90
C THR A 22 -6.12 17.23 20.50
N THR A 23 -6.93 16.50 19.72
CA THR A 23 -8.25 16.00 20.10
C THR A 23 -8.25 15.23 21.41
N LEU A 24 -7.28 14.34 21.60
CA LEU A 24 -7.15 13.52 22.82
C LEU A 24 -6.25 14.18 23.86
N THR A 25 -5.13 14.78 23.43
CA THR A 25 -4.14 15.37 24.36
C THR A 25 -4.68 16.56 25.14
N ALA A 26 -5.58 17.35 24.55
CA ALA A 26 -6.21 18.50 25.23
C ALA A 26 -7.07 18.09 26.44
N GLN A 27 -7.53 16.83 26.48
CA GLN A 27 -8.35 16.31 27.56
C GLN A 27 -7.52 15.78 28.74
N ILE A 28 -6.21 15.61 28.57
CA ILE A 28 -5.36 14.88 29.52
C ILE A 28 -4.45 15.86 30.26
N PRO A 29 -4.69 16.12 31.56
CA PRO A 29 -3.82 17.00 32.34
C PRO A 29 -2.44 16.36 32.56
N ARG A 30 -1.45 17.21 32.80
CA ARG A 30 -0.08 16.78 33.18
C ARG A 30 -0.15 15.98 34.49
N SER A 31 -0.11 14.67 34.37
CA SER A 31 -0.32 13.70 35.45
C SER A 31 0.24 12.33 35.05
N HIS A 32 0.07 11.30 35.89
CA HIS A 32 0.37 9.92 35.51
C HIS A 32 -0.43 9.46 34.29
N ALA A 33 -1.67 9.95 34.11
CA ALA A 33 -2.47 9.67 32.92
C ALA A 33 -1.79 10.25 31.66
N GLY A 34 -1.19 11.44 31.77
CA GLY A 34 -0.39 12.02 30.68
C GLY A 34 0.82 11.17 30.29
N HIS A 35 1.50 10.55 31.26
CA HIS A 35 2.60 9.63 30.97
C HIS A 35 2.12 8.35 30.29
N ALA A 36 1.05 7.74 30.80
CA ALA A 36 0.44 6.56 30.18
C ALA A 36 -0.05 6.83 28.75
N PHE A 37 -0.63 8.02 28.51
CA PHE A 37 -1.09 8.40 27.17
C PHE A 37 0.06 8.57 26.18
N ARG A 38 1.19 9.15 26.60
CA ARG A 38 2.39 9.21 25.75
C ARG A 38 2.91 7.81 25.42
N GLN A 39 2.88 6.88 26.37
CA GLN A 39 3.25 5.49 26.10
C GLN A 39 2.30 4.83 25.10
N PHE A 40 0.99 5.11 25.20
CA PHE A 40 0.00 4.67 24.21
C PHE A 40 0.30 5.24 22.82
N GLN A 41 0.52 6.55 22.69
CA GLN A 41 0.90 7.20 21.43
C GLN A 41 2.16 6.57 20.84
N ARG A 42 3.22 6.40 21.65
CA ARG A 42 4.45 5.75 21.22
C ARG A 42 4.22 4.33 20.72
N SER A 43 3.39 3.55 21.41
CA SER A 43 3.10 2.16 21.04
C SER A 43 2.33 2.08 19.72
N MET A 44 1.34 2.95 19.54
CA MET A 44 0.57 3.09 18.28
C MET A 44 1.47 3.43 17.10
N TYR A 45 2.36 4.42 17.29
CA TYR A 45 3.30 4.84 16.25
C TYR A 45 4.31 3.73 15.90
N LEU A 46 4.95 3.13 16.90
CA LEU A 46 5.93 2.07 16.67
C LEU A 46 5.29 0.85 15.97
N PHE A 47 4.05 0.50 16.33
CA PHE A 47 3.35 -0.59 15.66
C PHE A 47 3.10 -0.30 14.18
N GLU A 48 2.76 0.93 13.83
CA GLU A 48 2.65 1.36 12.43
C GLU A 48 3.98 1.24 11.70
N LEU A 49 5.06 1.75 12.29
CA LEU A 49 6.40 1.68 11.71
C LEU A 49 6.85 0.24 11.50
N ILE A 50 6.59 -0.67 12.44
CA ILE A 50 6.90 -2.10 12.31
C ILE A 50 6.16 -2.71 11.11
N ARG A 51 4.87 -2.41 10.96
CA ARG A 51 4.04 -2.94 9.85
C ARG A 51 4.47 -2.37 8.51
N LEU A 52 4.79 -1.08 8.45
CA LEU A 52 5.29 -0.43 7.24
C LEU A 52 6.68 -0.97 6.86
N ALA A 53 7.56 -1.16 7.84
CA ALA A 53 8.87 -1.78 7.64
C ALA A 53 8.74 -3.21 7.09
N ALA A 54 7.82 -4.01 7.63
CA ALA A 54 7.57 -5.38 7.18
C ALA A 54 7.15 -5.47 5.71
N MET A 55 6.34 -4.51 5.24
CA MET A 55 6.00 -4.40 3.80
C MET A 55 7.23 -4.20 2.93
N TRP A 56 8.26 -3.56 3.47
CA TRP A 56 9.50 -3.26 2.78
C TRP A 56 10.64 -4.19 3.13
N ASP A 57 10.46 -5.24 3.93
CA ASP A 57 11.57 -6.15 4.23
C ASP A 57 12.20 -6.73 2.96
N GLY A 58 13.53 -6.91 2.99
CA GLY A 58 14.27 -7.55 1.89
C GLY A 58 13.65 -8.90 1.54
N TYR A 59 13.87 -9.37 0.31
CA TYR A 59 13.18 -10.57 -0.20
C TYR A 59 13.48 -11.83 0.66
N GLY A 60 12.50 -12.73 0.77
CA GLY A 60 12.63 -13.99 1.48
C GLY A 60 11.47 -14.93 1.19
N SER A 61 11.67 -16.24 1.35
CA SER A 61 10.64 -17.25 1.08
C SER A 61 9.54 -17.31 2.14
N ASP A 62 9.73 -16.63 3.26
CA ASP A 62 8.93 -16.70 4.48
C ASP A 62 8.15 -15.40 4.77
N ARG A 63 8.14 -14.45 3.82
CA ARG A 63 7.64 -13.09 4.05
C ARG A 63 6.82 -12.57 2.88
N GLU A 64 5.77 -11.82 3.22
CA GLU A 64 4.87 -11.19 2.25
C GLU A 64 5.25 -9.70 2.02
N SER A 65 6.52 -9.45 1.71
CA SER A 65 7.01 -8.09 1.44
C SER A 65 6.89 -7.71 -0.04
N ILE A 66 6.83 -6.41 -0.33
CA ILE A 66 6.86 -5.89 -1.71
C ILE A 66 8.12 -6.36 -2.44
N PRO A 67 9.35 -6.26 -1.88
CA PRO A 67 10.54 -6.82 -2.51
C PRO A 67 10.44 -8.32 -2.84
N THR A 68 9.75 -9.10 -2.00
CA THR A 68 9.53 -10.53 -2.26
C THR A 68 8.64 -10.73 -3.49
N VAL A 69 7.52 -10.02 -3.58
CA VAL A 69 6.64 -10.13 -4.75
C VAL A 69 7.33 -9.62 -6.01
N VAL A 70 8.06 -8.51 -5.91
CA VAL A 70 8.87 -8.02 -7.04
C VAL A 70 9.89 -9.06 -7.47
N LYS A 71 10.58 -9.73 -6.54
CA LYS A 71 11.52 -10.81 -6.86
C LYS A 71 10.86 -11.99 -7.56
N LEU A 72 9.60 -12.31 -7.24
CA LEU A 72 8.84 -13.38 -7.87
C LEU A 72 8.38 -13.03 -9.30
N ILE A 73 8.04 -11.76 -9.56
CA ILE A 73 7.57 -11.32 -10.87
C ILE A 73 8.71 -10.89 -11.80
N ASP A 74 9.87 -10.51 -11.27
CA ASP A 74 11.06 -10.07 -12.00
C ASP A 74 11.84 -11.26 -12.60
N ASP A 75 11.09 -12.15 -13.24
CA ASP A 75 11.58 -13.24 -14.07
C ASP A 75 10.90 -13.13 -15.44
N ARG A 76 11.69 -13.21 -16.51
CA ARG A 76 11.19 -13.07 -17.88
C ARG A 76 10.09 -14.08 -18.19
N ALA A 77 10.21 -15.32 -17.72
CA ALA A 77 9.20 -16.34 -17.95
C ALA A 77 7.89 -16.01 -17.22
N VAL A 78 7.97 -15.45 -16.00
CA VAL A 78 6.79 -15.02 -15.25
C VAL A 78 6.09 -13.83 -15.93
N ILE A 79 6.86 -12.82 -16.34
CA ILE A 79 6.32 -11.67 -17.09
C ILE A 79 5.62 -12.14 -18.37
N GLU A 80 6.28 -12.97 -19.18
CA GLU A 80 5.66 -13.49 -20.41
C GLU A 80 4.43 -14.35 -20.12
N ALA A 81 4.43 -15.15 -19.04
CA ALA A 81 3.25 -15.93 -18.64
C ALA A 81 2.06 -15.03 -18.28
N VAL A 82 2.29 -13.94 -17.53
CA VAL A 82 1.25 -12.95 -17.21
C VAL A 82 0.72 -12.30 -18.49
N LEU A 83 1.61 -11.84 -19.38
CA LEU A 83 1.21 -11.20 -20.63
C LEU A 83 0.47 -12.15 -21.58
N ASN A 84 0.87 -13.43 -21.64
CA ASN A 84 0.16 -14.44 -22.42
C ASN A 84 -1.25 -14.68 -21.86
N ARG A 85 -1.39 -14.80 -20.53
CA ARG A 85 -2.70 -14.91 -19.89
C ARG A 85 -3.59 -13.69 -20.17
N MET A 86 -3.01 -12.49 -20.20
CA MET A 86 -3.71 -11.28 -20.61
C MET A 86 -4.16 -11.36 -22.07
N ARG A 87 -3.27 -11.75 -23.00
CA ARG A 87 -3.62 -11.95 -24.42
C ARG A 87 -4.76 -12.95 -24.59
N GLU A 88 -4.72 -14.07 -23.87
CA GLU A 88 -5.78 -15.10 -23.89
C GLU A 88 -7.12 -14.55 -23.40
N ARG A 89 -7.11 -13.76 -22.32
CA ARG A 89 -8.32 -13.11 -21.79
C ARG A 89 -8.90 -12.12 -22.78
N GLU A 90 -8.07 -11.27 -23.39
CA GLU A 90 -8.54 -10.26 -24.35
C GLU A 90 -8.89 -10.84 -25.73
N ALA A 91 -8.39 -12.04 -26.07
CA ALA A 91 -8.76 -12.77 -27.29
C ALA A 91 -10.17 -13.37 -27.23
N GLN A 92 -10.79 -13.43 -26.04
CA GLN A 92 -12.18 -13.82 -25.93
C GLN A 92 -13.05 -12.74 -26.57
N PRO A 93 -13.98 -13.11 -27.47
CA PRO A 93 -14.87 -12.13 -28.09
C PRO A 93 -15.66 -11.43 -26.98
N PRO A 94 -15.75 -10.09 -27.01
CA PRO A 94 -16.56 -9.38 -26.05
C PRO A 94 -18.00 -9.90 -26.16
N HIS A 95 -18.66 -10.08 -25.01
CA HIS A 95 -20.10 -10.26 -24.99
C HIS A 95 -20.76 -8.95 -25.45
N LEU A 96 -20.86 -8.79 -26.77
CA LEU A 96 -21.53 -7.68 -27.42
C LEU A 96 -23.03 -7.92 -27.33
N HIS A 97 -23.71 -7.08 -26.55
CA HIS A 97 -25.15 -6.95 -26.63
C HIS A 97 -25.46 -5.82 -27.63
N ILE A 98 -25.85 -6.17 -28.85
CA ILE A 98 -26.25 -5.17 -29.85
C ILE A 98 -27.71 -4.80 -29.57
N VAL A 99 -27.95 -3.54 -29.20
CA VAL A 99 -29.32 -3.06 -28.95
C VAL A 99 -30.09 -3.06 -30.28
N GLY A 100 -31.22 -3.77 -30.33
CA GLY A 100 -32.01 -3.93 -31.56
C GLY A 100 -31.44 -4.95 -32.56
N GLU A 101 -30.59 -5.87 -32.12
CA GLU A 101 -30.01 -6.92 -32.98
C GLU A 101 -31.06 -7.78 -33.69
N GLU A 102 -32.21 -7.96 -33.05
CA GLU A 102 -33.37 -8.70 -33.57
C GLU A 102 -33.96 -8.06 -34.84
N ASP A 103 -33.76 -6.74 -34.99
CA ASP A 103 -34.25 -5.94 -36.12
C ASP A 103 -33.20 -5.79 -37.23
N LEU A 104 -31.96 -6.26 -37.01
CA LEU A 104 -30.88 -6.21 -38.00
C LEU A 104 -30.88 -7.44 -38.89
N ASP A 105 -30.55 -7.27 -40.17
CA ASP A 105 -30.26 -8.42 -41.02
C ASP A 105 -28.96 -9.12 -40.56
N PRO A 106 -28.83 -10.44 -40.78
CA PRO A 106 -27.67 -11.20 -40.31
C PRO A 106 -26.32 -10.70 -40.86
N ALA A 107 -26.29 -10.08 -42.04
CA ALA A 107 -25.04 -9.60 -42.62
C ALA A 107 -24.58 -8.31 -41.93
N THR A 108 -25.50 -7.38 -41.65
CA THR A 108 -25.20 -6.16 -40.89
C THR A 108 -24.77 -6.48 -39.45
N ALA A 109 -25.46 -7.41 -38.77
CA ALA A 109 -25.06 -7.85 -37.43
C ALA A 109 -23.65 -8.47 -37.41
N GLN A 110 -23.31 -9.25 -38.46
CA GLN A 110 -21.98 -9.84 -38.63
C GLN A 110 -20.90 -8.78 -38.90
N GLU A 111 -21.17 -7.80 -39.76
CA GLU A 111 -20.24 -6.70 -40.07
C GLU A 111 -19.94 -5.85 -38.83
N ILE A 112 -20.96 -5.55 -38.02
CA ILE A 112 -20.78 -4.85 -36.73
C ILE A 112 -19.84 -5.65 -35.83
N ARG A 113 -20.08 -6.95 -35.64
CA ARG A 113 -19.23 -7.82 -34.81
C ARG A 113 -17.78 -7.87 -35.31
N GLU A 114 -17.56 -7.93 -36.62
CA GLU A 114 -16.22 -7.92 -37.23
C GLU A 114 -15.50 -6.59 -37.00
N LEU A 115 -16.20 -5.46 -37.14
CA LEU A 115 -15.67 -4.12 -36.92
C LEU A 115 -15.24 -3.92 -35.46
N PHE A 116 -16.07 -4.38 -34.50
CA PHE A 116 -15.70 -4.42 -33.09
C PHE A 116 -14.54 -5.39 -32.82
N GLY A 117 -14.49 -6.55 -33.48
CA GLY A 117 -13.41 -7.53 -33.36
C GLY A 117 -12.04 -6.97 -33.77
N HIS A 118 -11.97 -6.21 -34.87
CA HIS A 118 -10.74 -5.55 -35.31
C HIS A 118 -10.28 -4.46 -34.34
N GLY A 119 -11.20 -3.62 -33.86
CA GLY A 119 -10.89 -2.60 -32.84
C GLY A 119 -10.38 -3.22 -31.54
N GLN A 120 -11.01 -4.31 -31.10
CA GLN A 120 -10.66 -5.03 -29.88
C GLN A 120 -9.24 -5.60 -29.93
N LYS A 121 -8.83 -6.18 -31.06
CA LYS A 121 -7.47 -6.74 -31.21
C LYS A 121 -6.40 -5.65 -30.99
N ARG A 122 -6.54 -4.49 -31.62
CA ARG A 122 -5.59 -3.38 -31.43
C ARG A 122 -5.56 -2.89 -29.98
N ILE A 123 -6.72 -2.69 -29.37
CA ILE A 123 -6.83 -2.28 -27.95
C ILE A 123 -6.19 -3.32 -27.03
N SER A 124 -6.35 -4.61 -27.33
CA SER A 124 -5.77 -5.69 -26.53
C SER A 124 -4.24 -5.69 -26.59
N GLU A 125 -3.66 -5.48 -27.76
CA GLU A 125 -2.20 -5.39 -27.95
C GLU A 125 -1.64 -4.17 -27.20
N GLU A 126 -2.30 -3.01 -27.32
CA GLU A 126 -1.93 -1.78 -26.58
C GLU A 126 -1.98 -2.00 -25.05
N ARG A 127 -2.99 -2.71 -24.55
CA ARG A 127 -3.11 -3.05 -23.12
C ARG A 127 -2.00 -3.98 -22.63
N VAL A 128 -1.63 -4.97 -23.43
CA VAL A 128 -0.56 -5.92 -23.11
C VAL A 128 0.79 -5.19 -23.04
N GLU A 129 1.08 -4.31 -24.00
CA GLU A 129 2.31 -3.52 -23.96
C GLU A 129 2.31 -2.50 -22.82
N ALA A 130 1.17 -1.86 -22.53
CA ALA A 130 1.03 -0.98 -21.37
C ALA A 130 1.27 -1.74 -20.05
N ALA A 131 0.78 -2.98 -19.93
CA ALA A 131 1.00 -3.83 -18.76
C ALA A 131 2.47 -4.25 -18.63
N ARG A 132 3.14 -4.61 -19.74
CA ARG A 132 4.59 -4.88 -19.76
C ARG A 132 5.37 -3.68 -19.23
N ALA A 133 5.13 -2.51 -19.80
CA ALA A 133 5.80 -1.29 -19.38
C ALA A 133 5.46 -0.93 -17.93
N GLY A 134 4.22 -1.17 -17.50
CA GLY A 134 3.77 -1.02 -16.11
C GLY A 134 4.53 -1.90 -15.14
N MET A 135 4.67 -3.20 -15.43
CA MET A 135 5.45 -4.14 -14.61
C MET A 135 6.90 -3.69 -14.48
N GLN A 136 7.53 -3.30 -15.59
CA GLN A 136 8.93 -2.85 -15.59
C GLN A 136 9.11 -1.58 -14.75
N ARG A 137 8.20 -0.61 -14.87
CA ARG A 137 8.21 0.60 -14.03
C ARG A 137 8.04 0.26 -12.55
N ALA A 138 7.08 -0.59 -12.20
CA ALA A 138 6.83 -0.99 -10.82
C ALA A 138 8.05 -1.72 -10.21
N ILE A 139 8.69 -2.63 -10.95
CA ILE A 139 9.91 -3.31 -10.53
C ILE A 139 11.03 -2.30 -10.26
N GLN A 140 11.25 -1.36 -11.18
CA GLN A 140 12.28 -0.34 -11.05
C GLN A 140 12.02 0.58 -9.85
N ARG A 141 10.78 1.06 -9.72
CA ARG A 141 10.35 1.92 -8.61
C ARG A 141 10.48 1.21 -7.26
N CYS A 142 10.14 -0.07 -7.18
CA CYS A 142 10.37 -0.87 -5.98
C CYS A 142 11.84 -0.88 -5.58
N ARG A 143 12.76 -1.07 -6.53
CA ARG A 143 14.20 -1.10 -6.25
C ARG A 143 14.69 0.27 -5.75
N GLU A 144 14.21 1.34 -6.36
CA GLU A 144 14.55 2.72 -5.95
C GLU A 144 14.08 3.02 -4.53
N ILE A 145 12.82 2.71 -4.20
CA ILE A 145 12.28 2.93 -2.85
C ILE A 145 13.00 2.03 -1.84
N ALA A 146 13.18 0.74 -2.16
CA ALA A 146 13.84 -0.21 -1.26
C ALA A 146 15.32 0.12 -0.98
N ALA A 147 15.98 0.81 -1.90
CA ALA A 147 17.35 1.31 -1.75
C ALA A 147 17.43 2.72 -1.16
N SER A 148 16.29 3.35 -0.85
CA SER A 148 16.26 4.69 -0.30
C SER A 148 16.70 4.72 1.16
N ALA A 149 17.37 5.81 1.56
CA ALA A 149 17.71 6.08 2.95
C ALA A 149 16.48 6.09 3.89
N LYS A 150 15.29 6.40 3.35
CA LYS A 150 14.03 6.38 4.09
C LYS A 150 13.68 4.97 4.56
N VAL A 151 13.74 3.98 3.66
CA VAL A 151 13.46 2.57 4.01
C VAL A 151 14.55 2.02 4.92
N GLU A 152 15.80 2.39 4.71
CA GLU A 152 16.92 2.00 5.59
C GLU A 152 16.73 2.54 7.01
N ALA A 153 16.47 3.84 7.15
CA ALA A 153 16.20 4.48 8.44
C ALA A 153 14.99 3.86 9.17
N LEU A 154 13.93 3.50 8.42
CA LEU A 154 12.76 2.83 9.00
C LEU A 154 13.10 1.43 9.54
N ARG A 155 13.88 0.65 8.78
CA ARG A 155 14.31 -0.68 9.21
C ARG A 155 15.22 -0.61 10.42
N ASP A 156 16.18 0.32 10.45
CA ASP A 156 17.03 0.55 11.63
C ASP A 156 16.19 0.96 12.85
N LEU A 157 15.22 1.87 12.66
CA LEU A 157 14.32 2.31 13.73
C LEU A 157 13.51 1.14 14.30
N ARG A 158 12.97 0.29 13.42
CA ARG A 158 12.29 -0.94 13.81
C ARG A 158 13.24 -1.86 14.58
N ASP A 159 14.38 -2.18 14.00
CA ASP A 159 15.31 -3.17 14.52
C ASP A 159 15.79 -2.76 15.92
N ARG A 160 16.00 -1.47 16.18
CA ARG A 160 16.31 -0.93 17.51
C ARG A 160 15.14 -0.90 18.47
N ALA A 161 13.95 -0.54 17.98
CA ALA A 161 12.75 -0.59 18.81
C ALA A 161 12.42 -2.03 19.25
N ILE A 162 12.81 -3.01 18.44
CA ILE A 162 12.69 -4.45 18.73
C ILE A 162 13.99 -5.01 19.34
N ALA A 163 15.14 -4.30 19.30
CA ALA A 163 16.43 -4.81 19.78
C ALA A 163 16.42 -5.17 21.26
N HIS A 164 15.58 -4.56 22.09
CA HIS A 164 15.42 -5.03 23.47
C HIS A 164 14.78 -6.44 23.58
N ASN A 165 14.26 -6.98 22.47
CA ASN A 165 13.71 -8.33 22.31
C ASN A 165 14.57 -9.23 21.40
N LEU A 166 15.68 -8.75 20.85
CA LEU A 166 16.58 -9.49 19.95
C LEU A 166 18.02 -9.32 20.43
N ASP A 167 18.89 -10.32 20.33
CA ASP A 167 20.31 -10.21 20.75
C ASP A 167 21.15 -9.36 19.75
N LEU A 168 20.70 -8.13 19.46
CA LEU A 168 21.40 -7.19 18.59
C LEU A 168 22.36 -6.32 19.41
N PRO A 169 23.59 -6.08 18.92
CA PRO A 169 24.53 -5.22 19.61
C PRO A 169 24.01 -3.78 19.69
N GLU A 170 24.08 -3.19 20.88
CA GLU A 170 23.79 -1.76 21.05
C GLU A 170 24.87 -0.94 20.31
N PRO A 171 24.48 0.13 19.59
CA PRO A 171 25.43 1.01 18.94
C PRO A 171 26.30 1.71 19.98
N ALA A 172 27.53 2.01 19.60
CA ALA A 172 28.48 2.67 20.49
C ALA A 172 27.97 4.07 20.88
N GLU A 173 28.25 4.50 22.12
CA GLU A 173 27.91 5.86 22.56
C GLU A 173 28.49 6.90 21.60
N GLY A 174 27.62 7.71 20.99
CA GLY A 174 27.99 8.78 20.06
C GLY A 174 28.01 8.40 18.57
N GLU A 175 27.68 7.16 18.22
CA GLU A 175 27.51 6.76 16.82
C GLU A 175 26.15 7.26 16.28
N GLU A 176 26.18 8.18 15.31
CA GLU A 176 24.98 8.56 14.55
C GLU A 176 24.49 7.37 13.74
N THR A 177 23.19 7.16 13.74
CA THR A 177 22.59 5.99 13.12
C THR A 177 21.50 6.37 12.14
N GLU A 178 21.18 5.45 11.23
CA GLU A 178 20.22 5.73 10.17
C GLU A 178 18.82 6.05 10.73
N SER A 179 18.44 5.48 11.88
CA SER A 179 17.19 5.83 12.59
C SER A 179 17.13 7.29 13.05
N ASP A 180 18.26 7.97 13.27
CA ASP A 180 18.29 9.41 13.60
C ASP A 180 17.84 10.28 12.42
N ARG A 181 17.85 9.72 11.21
CA ARG A 181 17.33 10.37 9.99
C ARG A 181 15.83 10.22 9.84
N TRP A 182 15.20 9.29 10.56
CA TRP A 182 13.74 9.12 10.53
C TRP A 182 13.05 10.29 11.23
N ARG A 183 12.01 10.85 10.60
CA ARG A 183 11.24 11.97 11.12
C ARG A 183 9.76 11.61 11.14
N TYR A 184 9.03 12.15 12.12
CA TYR A 184 7.57 12.12 12.13
C TYR A 184 7.02 12.67 10.81
N GLY A 185 6.04 11.97 10.23
CA GLY A 185 5.48 12.22 8.90
C GLY A 185 6.18 11.44 7.79
N GLY A 186 7.39 10.90 8.02
CA GLY A 186 8.08 10.04 7.05
C GLY A 186 7.30 8.76 6.74
N GLU A 187 6.50 8.27 7.70
CA GLU A 187 5.57 7.15 7.52
C GLU A 187 4.45 7.49 6.54
N THR A 188 3.91 8.72 6.55
CA THR A 188 2.88 9.18 5.61
C THR A 188 3.43 9.13 4.18
N ASP A 189 4.62 9.69 3.98
CA ASP A 189 5.26 9.73 2.66
C ASP A 189 5.52 8.31 2.13
N LEU A 190 6.14 7.46 2.96
CA LEU A 190 6.46 6.09 2.56
C LEU A 190 5.19 5.26 2.35
N LEU A 191 4.14 5.45 3.15
CA LEU A 191 2.86 4.79 2.94
C LEU A 191 2.22 5.21 1.61
N SER A 192 2.30 6.49 1.23
CA SER A 192 1.82 6.93 -0.09
C SER A 192 2.57 6.23 -1.22
N GLU A 193 3.90 6.21 -1.17
CA GLU A 193 4.73 5.49 -2.15
C GLU A 193 4.42 3.98 -2.18
N THR A 194 4.15 3.39 -1.01
CA THR A 194 3.74 1.99 -0.87
C THR A 194 2.43 1.71 -1.58
N ILE A 195 1.41 2.56 -1.38
CA ILE A 195 0.08 2.42 -2.00
C ILE A 195 0.18 2.55 -3.52
N GLU A 196 0.90 3.56 -4.00
CA GLU A 196 1.10 3.77 -5.44
C GLU A 196 1.76 2.56 -6.09
N LEU A 197 2.81 1.99 -5.47
CA LEU A 197 3.48 0.82 -6.00
C LEU A 197 2.59 -0.43 -5.96
N VAL A 198 1.83 -0.65 -4.88
CA VAL A 198 0.87 -1.77 -4.80
C VAL A 198 -0.20 -1.65 -5.88
N GLU A 199 -0.69 -0.44 -6.13
CA GLU A 199 -1.66 -0.14 -7.19
C GLU A 199 -1.08 -0.38 -8.59
N GLU A 200 0.16 0.06 -8.85
CA GLU A 200 0.86 -0.20 -10.10
C GLU A 200 1.06 -1.71 -10.34
N LEU A 201 1.51 -2.45 -9.32
CA LEU A 201 1.68 -3.90 -9.38
C LEU A 201 0.34 -4.60 -9.64
N ASN A 202 -0.72 -4.20 -8.94
CA ASN A 202 -2.04 -4.79 -9.13
C ASN A 202 -2.60 -4.51 -10.52
N LYS A 203 -2.51 -3.26 -11.00
CA LYS A 203 -2.92 -2.90 -12.37
C LYS A 203 -2.16 -3.71 -13.41
N ALA A 204 -0.86 -3.88 -13.22
CA ALA A 204 -0.03 -4.59 -14.18
C ALA A 204 -0.33 -6.10 -14.23
N ILE A 205 -0.64 -6.73 -13.09
CA ILE A 205 -0.90 -8.18 -13.01
C ILE A 205 -2.37 -8.53 -13.27
N ASN A 206 -3.29 -7.79 -12.66
CA ASN A 206 -4.72 -8.12 -12.64
C ASN A 206 -5.53 -7.28 -13.63
N SER A 207 -4.96 -6.19 -14.17
CA SER A 207 -5.67 -5.21 -15.00
C SER A 207 -6.85 -4.53 -14.29
N THR A 208 -6.81 -4.49 -12.97
CA THR A 208 -7.81 -3.83 -12.11
C THR A 208 -7.14 -2.80 -11.22
N SER A 209 -7.92 -1.85 -10.74
CA SER A 209 -7.49 -0.81 -9.79
C SER A 209 -8.26 -0.92 -8.49
N PHE A 210 -7.67 -0.49 -7.39
CA PHE A 210 -8.41 -0.26 -6.15
C PHE A 210 -8.75 1.20 -5.99
N ASP A 211 -9.92 1.47 -5.40
CA ASP A 211 -10.31 2.82 -4.99
C ASP A 211 -9.65 3.16 -3.64
N TRP A 212 -8.38 3.55 -3.71
CA TRP A 212 -7.60 3.90 -2.53
C TRP A 212 -8.08 5.18 -1.87
N ASP A 213 -8.65 6.12 -2.63
CA ASP A 213 -9.15 7.38 -2.10
C ASP A 213 -10.40 7.14 -1.26
N GLU A 214 -11.33 6.31 -1.73
CA GLU A 214 -12.48 5.91 -0.92
C GLU A 214 -12.05 5.08 0.30
N ALA A 215 -11.06 4.18 0.15
CA ALA A 215 -10.54 3.40 1.28
C ALA A 215 -9.91 4.29 2.37
N LYS A 216 -9.14 5.32 1.98
CA LYS A 216 -8.59 6.33 2.88
C LYS A 216 -9.69 7.17 3.51
N GLY A 217 -10.65 7.63 2.71
CA GLY A 217 -11.80 8.42 3.17
C GLY A 217 -12.64 7.68 4.21
N GLN A 218 -12.97 6.41 3.95
CA GLN A 218 -13.70 5.57 4.89
C GLN A 218 -12.91 5.33 6.18
N SER A 219 -11.61 5.03 6.06
CA SER A 219 -10.74 4.81 7.22
C SER A 219 -10.65 6.04 8.11
N ARG A 220 -10.53 7.22 7.49
CA ARG A 220 -10.53 8.51 8.19
C ARG A 220 -11.86 8.78 8.90
N ARG A 221 -13.00 8.60 8.22
CA ARG A 221 -14.33 8.75 8.85
C ARG A 221 -14.49 7.85 10.06
N ASN A 222 -14.10 6.58 9.93
CA ASN A 222 -14.17 5.61 11.04
C ASN A 222 -13.28 6.03 12.23
N ALA A 223 -12.06 6.49 11.94
CA ALA A 223 -11.13 6.97 12.96
C ALA A 223 -11.66 8.24 13.65
N GLU A 224 -12.20 9.20 12.89
CA GLU A 224 -12.78 10.44 13.40
C GLU A 224 -14.00 10.14 14.28
N GLU A 225 -14.88 9.24 13.85
CA GLU A 225 -16.08 8.83 14.59
C GLU A 225 -15.73 8.20 15.95
N LEU A 226 -14.66 7.40 16.02
CA LEU A 226 -14.19 6.84 17.28
C LEU A 226 -13.48 7.90 18.15
N TRP A 227 -12.41 8.49 17.63
CA TRP A 227 -11.47 9.25 18.45
C TRP A 227 -11.98 10.64 18.81
N THR A 228 -12.77 11.29 17.96
CA THR A 228 -13.35 12.62 18.27
C THR A 228 -14.44 12.53 19.32
N ASN A 229 -15.13 11.38 19.40
CA ASN A 229 -16.16 11.14 20.40
C ASN A 229 -15.61 10.48 21.68
N CYS A 230 -14.30 10.18 21.73
CA CYS A 230 -13.65 9.63 22.92
C CYS A 230 -13.44 10.71 23.98
N GLN A 231 -13.91 10.45 25.20
CA GLN A 231 -13.81 11.38 26.34
C GLN A 231 -13.03 10.77 27.51
N PHE A 232 -11.98 11.45 27.98
CA PHE A 232 -11.23 11.04 29.16
C PHE A 232 -11.80 11.70 30.43
N SER A 233 -12.21 10.88 31.41
CA SER A 233 -12.55 11.35 32.75
C SER A 233 -11.39 11.04 33.70
N ILE A 234 -10.61 12.07 34.04
CA ILE A 234 -9.42 11.94 34.89
C ILE A 234 -9.70 12.66 36.22
N PRO A 235 -9.85 11.93 37.34
CA PRO A 235 -10.07 12.54 38.64
C PRO A 235 -8.92 13.49 38.99
N SER A 236 -9.25 14.71 39.43
CA SER A 236 -8.26 15.60 40.03
C SER A 236 -7.76 14.99 41.33
N ARG A 237 -6.43 15.05 41.56
CA ARG A 237 -5.88 14.78 42.89
C ARG A 237 -6.46 15.82 43.85
N SER A 238 -7.19 15.36 44.85
CA SER A 238 -7.56 16.16 46.02
C SER A 238 -6.36 16.34 46.93
#